data_AF-A0A409VGY3-F1
#
_entry.id   AF-A0A409VGY3-F1
#
_cell.length_a   1.000
_cell.length_b   1.000
_cell.length_c   1.000
_cell.angle_alpha   90.00
_cell.angle_beta   90.00
_cell.angle_gamma   90.00
#
_symmetry.space_group_name_H-M   'P 1'
#
loop_
_entity.id
_entity.type
_entity.pdbx_description
1 polymer ?
#
loop_
_entity_poly.entity_id
_entity_poly.type
_entity_poly.pdbx_seq_one_letter_code
_entity_poly.pdbx_strand_id
1 'polypeptide(L)' 'MVYHNLKALIKGIRACKTVADERALIQQESAAIRASFREEDSFQRYNNIAKLLYIHMLGSPAHFGQ' A
#
# COMPACT_ATOMS: atom_id res chain seq x y z
N MET A 1 1.49 10.12 -3.92
CA MET A 1 1.23 9.45 -5.22
C MET A 1 0.48 8.17 -4.89
N VAL A 2 -0.72 7.94 -5.45
CA VAL A 2 -1.49 6.72 -5.17
C VAL A 2 -1.08 5.66 -6.18
N TYR A 3 -0.66 4.48 -5.72
CA TYR A 3 -0.30 3.40 -6.65
C TYR A 3 -1.56 2.66 -7.10
N HIS A 4 -1.92 2.72 -8.38
CA HIS A 4 -3.19 2.14 -8.87
C HIS A 4 -3.27 0.61 -8.84
N ASN A 5 -2.14 -0.10 -8.73
CA ASN A 5 -2.09 -1.55 -8.62
C ASN A 5 -0.82 -2.02 -7.90
N LEU A 6 -0.77 -3.31 -7.55
CA LEU A 6 0.36 -3.91 -6.85
C LEU A 6 1.69 -3.75 -7.61
N LYS A 7 1.68 -3.91 -8.94
CA LYS A 7 2.90 -3.77 -9.77
C LYS A 7 3.49 -2.37 -9.67
N ALA A 8 2.65 -1.33 -9.64
CA ALA A 8 3.08 0.05 -9.48
C ALA A 8 3.70 0.28 -8.09
N LEU A 9 3.08 -0.25 -7.04
CA LEU A 9 3.59 -0.18 -5.67
C LEU A 9 4.97 -0.83 -5.53
N ILE A 10 5.14 -2.05 -6.06
CA ILE A 10 6.42 -2.78 -6.03
C ILE A 10 7.53 -1.97 -6.73
N LYS A 11 7.22 -1.36 -7.89
CA LYS A 11 8.17 -0.49 -8.59
C LYS A 11 8.54 0.74 -7.76
N GLY A 12 7.57 1.36 -7.09
CA GLY A 12 7.81 2.50 -6.21
C GLY A 12 8.73 2.15 -5.03
N ILE A 13 8.43 1.07 -4.32
CA ILE A 13 9.25 0.58 -3.21
C ILE A 13 10.67 0.25 -3.68
N ARG A 14 10.84 -0.48 -4.78
CA ARG A 14 12.15 -0.84 -5.34
C ARG A 14 12.97 0.36 -5.84
N ALA A 15 12.33 1.50 -6.11
CA ALA A 15 13.02 2.73 -6.52
C ALA A 15 13.52 3.57 -5.33
N CYS A 16 13.11 3.24 -4.09
CA CYS A 16 13.57 3.92 -2.90
C CYS A 16 15.06 3.67 -2.66
N LYS A 17 15.80 4.73 -2.32
CA LYS A 17 17.26 4.64 -2.08
C LYS A 17 17.59 4.42 -0.61
N THR A 18 16.66 4.75 0.28
CA THR A 18 16.82 4.62 1.72
C THR A 18 15.66 3.88 2.35
N VAL A 19 15.92 3.27 3.51
CA VAL A 19 14.89 2.62 4.34
C VAL A 19 13.85 3.65 4.82
N ALA A 20 14.26 4.91 5.01
CA ALA A 20 13.36 5.99 5.40
C ALA A 20 12.34 6.28 4.28
N ASP A 21 12.79 6.35 3.02
CA ASP A 21 11.93 6.56 1.86
C ASP A 21 10.91 5.42 1.71
N GLU A 22 11.38 4.17 1.86
CA GLU A 22 10.52 2.99 1.78
C GLU A 22 9.43 3.04 2.87
N ARG A 23 9.80 3.34 4.11
CA ARG A 23 8.85 3.48 5.23
C ARG A 23 7.83 4.60 4.98
N ALA A 24 8.27 5.75 4.50
CA ALA A 24 7.39 6.88 4.20
C ALA A 24 6.37 6.53 3.10
N LEU A 25 6.83 5.86 2.04
CA LEU A 25 5.98 5.38 0.95
C LEU A 25 4.95 4.36 1.44
N ILE A 26 5.38 3.36 2.21
CA ILE A 26 4.50 2.33 2.79
C ILE A 26 3.44 2.96 3.69
N GLN A 27 3.82 3.93 4.53
CA GLN A 27 2.88 4.66 5.39
C GLN A 27 1.86 5.45 4.57
N GLN A 28 2.30 6.16 3.54
CA GLN A 28 1.43 6.93 2.66
C GLN A 28 0.43 6.03 1.92
N GLU A 29 0.88 4.94 1.30
CA GLU A 29 0.00 4.03 0.58
C GLU A 29 -0.96 3.32 1.55
N SER A 30 -0.49 2.93 2.74
CA SER A 30 -1.35 2.34 3.77
C SER A 30 -2.46 3.30 4.22
N ALA A 31 -2.17 4.60 4.32
CA ALA A 31 -3.19 5.62 4.61
C ALA A 31 -4.21 5.76 3.47
N ALA A 32 -3.75 5.75 2.22
CA ALA A 32 -4.63 5.81 1.05
C ALA A 32 -5.56 4.59 0.96
N ILE A 33 -5.05 3.39 1.25
CA ILE A 33 -5.84 2.16 1.29
C ILE A 33 -6.93 2.23 2.38
N ARG A 34 -6.60 2.74 3.58
CA ARG A 34 -7.60 2.91 4.66
C ARG A 34 -8.72 3.89 4.26
N ALA A 35 -8.37 5.00 3.60
CA ALA A 35 -9.36 5.94 3.08
C ALA A 35 -10.28 5.27 2.03
N SER A 36 -9.70 4.52 1.10
CA SER A 36 -10.45 3.79 0.07
C SER A 36 -11.41 2.74 0.65
N PHE A 37 -11.04 2.07 1.75
CA PHE A 37 -11.97 1.15 2.43
C PHE A 37 -13.12 1.88 3.13
N ARG A 38 -12.87 3.06 3.71
CA ARG A 38 -13.92 3.88 4.33
C ARG A 38 -14.93 4.39 3.29
N GLU A 39 -14.47 4.69 2.09
CA GLU A 39 -15.29 5.16 0.97
C GLU A 39 -16.04 4.02 0.23
N GLU A 40 -15.87 2.76 0.68
CA GLU A 40 -16.50 1.57 0.09
C GLU A 40 -16.26 1.38 -1.42
N ASP A 41 -15.12 1.84 -1.93
CA ASP A 41 -14.74 1.66 -3.34
C ASP A 41 -14.44 0.19 -3.64
N SER A 42 -15.48 -0.51 -4.11
CA SER A 42 -15.44 -1.94 -4.42
C SER A 42 -14.54 -2.25 -5.62
N PHE A 43 -14.33 -1.29 -6.54
CA PHE A 43 -13.46 -1.48 -7.71
C PHE A 43 -11.99 -1.53 -7.31
N GLN A 44 -11.58 -0.81 -6.27
CA GLN A 44 -10.20 -0.80 -5.79
C GLN A 44 -9.91 -1.87 -4.74
N ARG A 45 -10.94 -2.52 -4.18
CA ARG A 45 -10.82 -3.43 -3.04
C ARG A 45 -9.81 -4.55 -3.27
N TYR A 46 -9.88 -5.24 -4.41
CA TYR A 46 -8.97 -6.35 -4.72
C TYR A 46 -7.50 -5.89 -4.84
N ASN A 47 -7.27 -4.73 -5.46
CA ASN A 47 -5.93 -4.15 -5.58
C ASN A 47 -5.38 -3.77 -4.21
N ASN A 48 -6.20 -3.14 -3.38
CA ASN A 48 -5.81 -2.70 -2.04
C ASN A 48 -5.48 -3.89 -1.12
N ILE A 49 -6.22 -4.99 -1.20
CA ILE A 49 -5.90 -6.23 -0.48
C ILE A 49 -4.54 -6.79 -0.93
N ALA A 50 -4.29 -6.86 -2.25
CA ALA A 50 -3.03 -7.37 -2.78
C ALA A 50 -1.83 -6.52 -2.34
N LYS A 51 -1.99 -5.19 -2.30
CA LYS A 51 -0.98 -4.26 -1.78
C LYS A 51 -0.71 -4.47 -0.29
N LEU A 52 -1.75 -4.58 0.54
CA LEU A 52 -1.60 -4.83 1.98
C LEU A 52 -0.90 -6.16 2.27
N LEU A 53 -1.25 -7.21 1.54
CA LEU A 53 -0.58 -8.51 1.67
C LEU A 53 0.92 -8.39 1.35
N TYR A 54 1.27 -7.65 0.29
CA TYR A 54 2.66 -7.41 -0.06
C TYR A 54 3.42 -6.62 1.02
N ILE A 55 2.81 -5.53 1.53
CA ILE A 55 3.38 -4.74 2.63
C ILE A 55 3.61 -5.62 3.86
N HIS A 56 2.66 -6.50 4.19
CA HIS A 56 2.80 -7.45 5.29
C HIS A 56 3.97 -8.42 5.08
N MET A 57 4.12 -8.97 3.87
CA MET A 57 5.23 -9.86 3.52
C MET A 57 6.60 -9.17 3.58
N LEU A 58 6.67 -7.84 3.46
CA LEU A 58 7.90 -7.07 3.70
C LEU A 58 8.23 -6.89 5.20
N GLY A 59 7.41 -7.44 6.10
CA GLY A 59 7.57 -7.31 7.55
C GLY A 59 7.03 -5.99 8.12
N SER A 60 6.33 -5.20 7.31
CA SER A 60 5.65 -3.99 7.79
C SER A 60 4.29 -4.34 8.40
N PRO A 61 3.87 -3.65 9.47
CA PRO A 61 2.53 -3.85 10.03
C PRO A 61 1.47 -3.46 8.99
N ALA A 62 0.59 -4.41 8.66
CA ALA A 62 -0.54 -4.20 7.76
C ALA A 62 -1.82 -4.29 8.58
N HIS A 63 -2.55 -3.17 8.68
CA HIS A 63 -3.87 -3.14 9.30
C HIS A 63 -4.91 -3.49 8.22
N PHE A 64 -5.30 -4.77 8.16
CA PHE A 64 -6.33 -5.24 7.23
C PHE A 64 -7.71 -4.84 7.74
N GLY A 65 -8.41 -3.95 7.03
CA GLY A 65 -9.84 -3.73 7.22
C GLY A 65 -10.27 -3.00 8.51
N GLN A 66 -9.49 -2.00 8.95
CA GLN A 66 -9.90 -1.04 9.99
C GLN A 66 -10.01 0.38 9.42
#